data_AF-A0A2V5M523-F1
#
_entry.id   AF-A0A2V5M523-F1
#
_cell.length_a   1.000
_cell.length_b   1.000
_cell.length_c   1.000
_cell.angle_alpha   90.00
_cell.angle_beta   90.00
_cell.angle_gamma   90.00
#
_symmetry.space_group_name_H-M   'P 1'
#
loop_
_entity.id
_entity.type
_entity.pdbx_description
1 polymer ?
#
loop_
_entity_poly.entity_id
_entity_poly.type
_entity_poly.pdbx_seq_one_letter_code
_entity_poly.pdbx_strand_id
1 'polypeptide(L)'
;MKILSVNVGLPTEVTWQGKLVTTGIFKEPIEARTMMRKLNLDDDGQADLTVHGGTSKAVYGYPSEHYSFWRSQFPERDLAWGMFGENFTTEGLLEQAMYIGDRFRIGEAEVIVTEPRMPCYKLGIKFGCADIIKRFLASRRSGFYFAVLREGMVGRGDVLQLSGREQEEISVADIVRLYVFDKNDAVGLRRAIEIPALPESWKSYFRRQLAKRTAY
;
A
#
# COMPACT_ATOMS: atom_id res chain seq x y z
N MET A 1 -11.85 12.91 3.94
CA MET A 1 -11.10 11.70 3.52
C MET A 1 -12.05 10.78 2.78
N LYS A 2 -11.84 10.50 1.49
CA LYS A 2 -12.76 9.68 0.69
C LYS A 2 -12.06 8.87 -0.41
N ILE A 3 -12.77 7.92 -0.99
CA ILE A 3 -12.34 7.18 -2.18
C ILE A 3 -12.70 7.98 -3.43
N LEU A 4 -11.72 8.35 -4.24
CA LEU A 4 -11.92 8.98 -5.55
C LEU A 4 -12.13 7.95 -6.67
N SER A 5 -11.47 6.80 -6.56
CA SER A 5 -11.57 5.70 -7.52
C SER A 5 -11.39 4.36 -6.80
N VAL A 6 -12.21 3.38 -7.20
CA VAL A 6 -11.99 1.97 -6.89
C VAL A 6 -11.46 1.32 -8.15
N ASN A 7 -10.29 0.69 -8.07
CA ASN A 7 -9.64 0.06 -9.20
C ASN A 7 -9.45 -1.43 -8.93
N VAL A 8 -9.84 -2.26 -9.90
CA VAL A 8 -9.72 -3.72 -9.82
C VAL A 8 -9.07 -4.24 -11.11
N GLY A 9 -8.48 -5.42 -11.05
CA GLY A 9 -7.96 -6.08 -12.23
C GLY A 9 -7.53 -7.51 -11.94
N LEU A 10 -7.90 -8.43 -12.84
CA LEU A 10 -7.44 -9.80 -12.78
C LEU A 10 -5.98 -9.91 -13.23
N PRO A 11 -5.21 -10.89 -12.71
CA PRO A 11 -3.85 -11.14 -13.15
C PRO A 11 -3.81 -11.39 -14.65
N THR A 12 -2.94 -10.64 -15.34
CA THR A 12 -2.68 -10.82 -16.77
C THR A 12 -1.23 -11.26 -16.98
N GLU A 13 -1.00 -11.96 -18.08
CA GLU A 13 0.34 -12.31 -18.52
C GLU A 13 0.94 -11.21 -19.39
N VAL A 14 2.21 -10.90 -19.15
CA VAL A 14 2.98 -9.93 -19.92
C VAL A 14 4.38 -10.46 -20.18
N THR A 15 4.94 -10.14 -21.35
CA THR A 15 6.32 -10.48 -21.67
C THR A 15 7.26 -9.43 -21.10
N TRP A 16 8.15 -9.83 -20.19
CA TRP A 16 9.17 -8.97 -19.61
C TRP A 16 10.54 -9.64 -19.69
N GLN A 17 11.51 -8.98 -20.35
CA GLN A 17 12.85 -9.52 -20.61
C GLN A 17 12.85 -10.93 -21.23
N GLY A 18 11.94 -11.16 -22.18
CA GLY A 18 11.80 -12.45 -22.87
C GLY A 18 11.16 -13.56 -22.04
N LYS A 19 10.63 -13.27 -20.85
CA LYS A 19 9.92 -14.22 -19.98
C LYS A 19 8.46 -13.81 -19.79
N LEU A 20 7.58 -14.80 -19.71
CA LEU A 20 6.18 -14.60 -19.35
C LEU A 20 6.09 -14.32 -17.85
N VAL A 21 5.41 -13.24 -17.48
CA VAL A 21 5.20 -12.82 -16.10
C VAL A 21 3.71 -12.59 -15.86
N THR A 22 3.14 -13.24 -14.85
CA THR A 22 1.77 -12.98 -14.40
C THR A 22 1.74 -11.84 -13.38
N THR A 23 0.89 -10.84 -13.58
CA THR A 23 0.84 -9.66 -12.72
C THR A 23 -0.57 -9.05 -12.64
N GLY A 24 -0.99 -8.67 -11.44
CA GLY A 24 -2.23 -7.91 -11.18
C GLY A 24 -2.00 -6.39 -11.05
N ILE A 25 -0.86 -5.88 -11.56
CA ILE A 25 -0.51 -4.45 -11.48
C ILE A 25 -1.39 -3.58 -12.40
N PHE A 26 -2.01 -4.19 -13.41
CA PHE A 26 -2.92 -3.51 -14.32
C PHE A 26 -4.31 -3.55 -13.71
N LYS A 27 -4.68 -2.46 -13.04
CA LYS A 27 -6.03 -2.24 -12.51
C LYS A 27 -6.68 -1.08 -13.24
N GLU A 28 -7.99 -1.14 -13.38
CA GLU A 28 -8.80 -0.12 -14.02
C GLU A 28 -9.92 0.34 -13.09
N PRO A 29 -10.33 1.62 -13.16
CA PRO A 29 -11.47 2.12 -12.40
C PRO A 29 -12.77 1.38 -12.70
N ILE A 30 -13.56 1.13 -11.66
CA ILE A 30 -14.94 0.64 -11.77
C ILE A 30 -15.92 1.67 -11.20
N GLU A 31 -17.09 1.79 -11.84
CA GLU A 31 -18.16 2.67 -11.36
C GLU A 31 -19.09 1.96 -10.37
N ALA A 32 -19.26 0.65 -10.51
CA ALA A 32 -20.09 -0.14 -9.61
C ALA A 32 -19.42 -0.29 -8.22
N ARG A 33 -20.25 -0.39 -7.18
CA ARG A 33 -19.78 -0.83 -5.86
C ARG A 33 -19.31 -2.28 -5.97
N THR A 34 -18.27 -2.63 -5.22
CA THR A 34 -17.73 -3.99 -5.16
C THR A 34 -17.67 -4.47 -3.71
N MET A 35 -17.68 -5.79 -3.52
CA MET A 35 -17.55 -6.38 -2.19
C MET A 35 -16.07 -6.41 -1.81
N MET A 36 -15.76 -5.85 -0.64
CA MET A 36 -14.42 -5.97 -0.05
C MET A 36 -14.36 -7.21 0.83
N ARG A 37 -13.57 -8.19 0.38
CA ARG A 37 -13.33 -9.48 1.05
C ARG A 37 -12.09 -9.43 1.93
N LYS A 38 -11.90 -10.47 2.75
CA LYS A 38 -10.71 -10.62 3.61
C LYS A 38 -9.37 -10.59 2.86
N LEU A 39 -9.35 -10.90 1.57
CA LEU A 39 -8.12 -11.03 0.79
C LEU A 39 -7.96 -9.97 -0.32
N ASN A 40 -9.05 -9.40 -0.83
CA ASN A 40 -9.06 -8.47 -1.96
C ASN A 40 -10.46 -7.82 -2.11
N LEU A 41 -10.65 -7.08 -3.20
CA LEU A 41 -11.98 -6.73 -3.72
C LEU A 41 -12.47 -7.83 -4.67
N ASP A 42 -13.78 -8.06 -4.75
CA ASP A 42 -14.37 -8.85 -5.84
C ASP A 42 -13.93 -8.22 -7.19
N ASP A 43 -13.65 -9.08 -8.19
CA ASP A 43 -13.07 -8.76 -9.51
C ASP A 43 -11.61 -8.26 -9.51
N ASP A 44 -10.97 -8.13 -8.35
CA ASP A 44 -9.52 -7.94 -8.26
C ASP A 44 -8.83 -9.28 -8.07
N GLY A 45 -7.65 -9.49 -8.67
CA GLY A 45 -6.88 -10.70 -8.38
C GLY A 45 -5.42 -10.41 -8.07
N GLN A 46 -4.90 -11.20 -7.13
CA GLN A 46 -3.51 -11.13 -6.68
C GLN A 46 -2.72 -12.28 -7.31
N ALA A 47 -1.76 -11.95 -8.17
CA ALA A 47 -1.02 -12.94 -8.95
C ALA A 47 -0.09 -13.84 -8.10
N ASP A 48 0.29 -13.41 -6.90
CA ASP A 48 1.20 -14.15 -6.01
C ASP A 48 0.95 -13.78 -4.55
N LEU A 49 0.17 -14.61 -3.84
CA LEU A 49 -0.22 -14.38 -2.44
C LEU A 49 0.93 -14.52 -1.43
N THR A 50 2.10 -15.05 -1.83
CA THR A 50 3.25 -15.22 -0.92
C THR A 50 4.04 -13.93 -0.75
N VAL A 51 4.05 -13.07 -1.78
CA VAL A 51 4.78 -11.79 -1.80
C VAL A 51 3.81 -10.60 -1.88
N HIS A 52 2.73 -10.75 -2.62
CA HIS A 52 1.75 -9.71 -2.95
C HIS A 52 0.35 -10.12 -2.50
N GLY A 53 -0.12 -9.51 -1.41
CA GLY A 53 -1.44 -9.80 -0.87
C GLY A 53 -1.39 -10.54 0.46
N GLY A 54 -2.40 -11.36 0.68
CA GLY A 54 -2.68 -11.95 2.00
C GLY A 54 -3.47 -10.99 2.89
N THR A 55 -3.88 -11.48 4.05
CA THR A 55 -4.82 -10.76 4.93
C THR A 55 -4.30 -9.41 5.42
N SER A 56 -2.98 -9.20 5.48
CA SER A 56 -2.38 -7.90 5.83
C SER A 56 -2.33 -6.90 4.67
N LYS A 57 -2.51 -7.35 3.42
CA LYS A 57 -2.37 -6.53 2.21
C LYS A 57 -3.60 -6.66 1.30
N ALA A 58 -4.79 -6.75 1.89
CA ALA A 58 -6.00 -7.02 1.15
C ALA A 58 -6.30 -5.90 0.13
N VAL A 59 -6.15 -4.64 0.54
CA VAL A 59 -6.45 -3.48 -0.29
C VAL A 59 -5.31 -2.47 -0.23
N TYR A 60 -4.82 -2.06 -1.40
CA TYR A 60 -3.80 -1.02 -1.52
C TYR A 60 -4.44 0.36 -1.72
N GLY A 61 -4.16 1.30 -0.84
CA GLY A 61 -4.53 2.70 -0.96
C GLY A 61 -3.37 3.57 -1.44
N TYR A 62 -3.65 4.47 -2.38
CA TYR A 62 -2.71 5.49 -2.83
C TYR A 62 -3.32 6.89 -2.79
N PRO A 63 -2.67 7.87 -2.13
CA PRO A 63 -3.16 9.24 -2.09
C PRO A 63 -3.13 9.91 -3.47
N SER A 64 -4.25 10.54 -3.83
CA SER A 64 -4.43 11.29 -5.08
C SER A 64 -3.48 12.49 -5.17
N GLU A 65 -3.12 13.05 -4.01
CA GLU A 65 -2.22 14.18 -3.84
C GLU A 65 -0.86 13.91 -4.48
N HIS A 66 -0.43 12.64 -4.47
CA HIS A 66 0.84 12.21 -5.05
C HIS A 66 0.84 12.20 -6.57
N TYR A 67 -0.33 12.10 -7.23
CA TYR A 67 -0.41 12.11 -8.68
C TYR A 67 0.10 13.42 -9.29
N SER A 68 -0.09 14.55 -8.61
CA SER A 68 0.43 15.85 -9.05
C SER A 68 1.95 15.84 -9.20
N PHE A 69 2.65 15.31 -8.20
CA PHE A 69 4.10 15.10 -8.23
C PHE A 69 4.48 14.15 -9.36
N TRP A 70 3.81 13.01 -9.51
CA TRP A 70 4.17 12.04 -10.54
C TRP A 70 3.93 12.53 -11.97
N ARG A 71 2.89 13.33 -12.20
CA ARG A 71 2.66 13.99 -13.50
C ARG A 71 3.80 14.94 -13.83
N SER A 72 4.37 15.63 -12.83
CA SER A 72 5.56 16.46 -13.03
C SER A 72 6.82 15.63 -13.34
N GLN A 73 6.92 14.40 -12.84
CA GLN A 73 8.04 13.50 -13.10
C GLN A 73 7.92 12.78 -14.46
N PHE A 74 6.71 12.63 -14.98
CA PHE A 74 6.40 11.91 -16.21
C PHE A 74 5.36 12.70 -17.05
N PRO A 75 5.71 13.89 -17.57
CA PRO A 75 4.75 14.77 -18.24
C PRO A 75 4.14 14.18 -19.52
N GLU A 76 4.87 13.28 -20.18
CA GLU A 76 4.45 12.60 -21.41
C GLU A 76 3.51 11.41 -21.15
N ARG A 77 3.16 11.12 -19.90
CA ARG A 77 2.33 9.98 -19.53
C ARG A 77 1.01 10.43 -18.96
N ASP A 78 -0.06 9.82 -19.44
CA ASP A 78 -1.33 9.85 -18.74
C ASP A 78 -1.25 8.94 -17.51
N LEU A 79 -1.35 9.56 -16.33
CA LEU A 79 -1.38 8.86 -15.04
C LEU A 79 -2.82 8.83 -14.53
N ALA A 80 -3.59 7.89 -15.09
CA ALA A 80 -4.94 7.56 -14.66
C ALA A 80 -4.93 6.87 -13.28
N TRP A 81 -6.09 6.85 -12.61
CA TRP A 81 -6.24 6.13 -11.35
C TRP A 81 -5.96 4.63 -11.52
N GLY A 82 -5.32 4.02 -10.53
CA GLY A 82 -4.83 2.63 -10.62
C GLY A 82 -3.43 2.50 -11.24
N MET A 83 -2.77 3.60 -11.65
CA MET A 83 -1.44 3.55 -12.27
C MET A 83 -0.36 2.94 -11.37
N PHE A 84 -0.50 3.06 -10.06
CA PHE A 84 0.44 2.45 -9.10
C PHE A 84 0.01 1.03 -8.69
N GLY A 85 -1.07 0.52 -9.28
CA GLY A 85 -1.71 -0.74 -8.95
C GLY A 85 -2.55 -0.68 -7.68
N GLU A 86 -2.95 0.52 -7.25
CA GLU A 86 -3.78 0.71 -6.07
C GLU A 86 -5.22 0.31 -6.31
N ASN A 87 -5.84 -0.26 -5.28
CA ASN A 87 -7.27 -0.56 -5.28
C ASN A 87 -8.08 0.69 -4.96
N PHE A 88 -7.61 1.53 -4.03
CA PHE A 88 -8.27 2.79 -3.69
C PHE A 88 -7.36 3.96 -4.01
N THR A 89 -7.79 4.81 -4.93
CA THR A 89 -7.25 6.16 -5.00
C THR A 89 -7.99 7.00 -3.95
N THR A 90 -7.26 7.50 -2.95
CA THR A 90 -7.83 8.18 -1.78
C THR A 90 -7.53 9.68 -1.79
N GLU A 91 -8.34 10.49 -1.11
CA GLU A 91 -8.12 11.92 -0.93
C GLU A 91 -8.13 12.27 0.57
N GLY A 92 -7.19 13.11 1.00
CA GLY A 92 -7.12 13.70 2.34
C GLY A 92 -6.42 12.83 3.40
N LEU A 93 -5.77 11.74 3.00
CA LEU A 93 -5.11 10.80 3.91
C LEU A 93 -3.71 10.46 3.38
N LEU A 94 -2.68 11.02 4.02
CA LEU A 94 -1.27 10.82 3.64
C LEU A 94 -0.55 9.91 4.64
N GLU A 95 0.58 9.33 4.21
CA GLU A 95 1.34 8.34 4.97
C GLU A 95 1.87 8.86 6.32
N GLN A 96 2.04 10.19 6.46
CA GLN A 96 2.52 10.82 7.70
C GLN A 96 1.41 11.00 8.73
N ALA A 97 0.14 11.06 8.29
CA ALA A 97 -1.02 11.28 9.16
C ALA A 97 -1.80 9.98 9.43
N MET A 98 -1.29 8.85 8.93
CA MET A 98 -1.92 7.55 9.03
C MET A 98 -1.01 6.59 9.79
N TYR A 99 -1.53 6.03 10.88
CA TYR A 99 -0.75 5.25 11.83
C TYR A 99 -1.01 3.75 11.67
N ILE A 100 0.02 2.93 11.89
CA ILE A 100 -0.13 1.48 11.85
C ILE A 100 -1.12 1.06 12.95
N GLY A 101 -2.19 0.38 12.56
CA GLY A 101 -3.29 0.03 13.46
C GLY A 101 -4.48 0.99 13.45
N ASP A 102 -4.43 2.11 12.72
CA ASP A 102 -5.61 2.95 12.52
C ASP A 102 -6.73 2.13 11.87
N ARG A 103 -7.95 2.25 12.42
CA ARG A 103 -9.14 1.56 11.95
C ARG A 103 -10.07 2.53 11.26
N PHE A 104 -10.61 2.12 10.12
CA PHE A 104 -11.54 2.94 9.34
C PHE A 104 -12.79 2.15 8.99
N ARG A 105 -13.94 2.83 9.05
CA ARG A 105 -15.15 2.40 8.36
C ARG A 105 -15.17 3.02 6.96
N ILE A 106 -15.49 2.19 5.98
CA ILE A 106 -15.55 2.56 4.56
C ILE A 106 -16.75 1.85 3.96
N GLY A 107 -17.79 2.60 3.58
CA GLY A 107 -19.06 2.00 3.18
C GLY A 107 -19.59 1.07 4.28
N GLU A 108 -19.80 -0.21 3.94
CA GLU A 108 -20.27 -1.24 4.88
C GLU A 108 -19.13 -2.02 5.56
N ALA A 109 -17.88 -1.77 5.16
CA ALA A 109 -16.73 -2.53 5.62
C ALA A 109 -15.97 -1.80 6.73
N GLU A 110 -15.12 -2.57 7.43
CA GLU A 110 -14.17 -2.04 8.41
C GLU A 110 -12.77 -2.58 8.11
N VAL A 111 -11.78 -1.70 8.15
CA VAL A 111 -10.39 -2.01 7.81
C VAL A 111 -9.43 -1.51 8.88
N ILE A 112 -8.22 -2.07 8.88
CA ILE A 112 -7.10 -1.63 9.70
C ILE A 112 -5.86 -1.40 8.83
N VAL A 113 -5.12 -0.32 9.10
CA VAL A 113 -3.86 0.00 8.44
C VAL A 113 -2.75 -0.93 8.94
N THR A 114 -2.00 -1.54 8.03
CA THR A 114 -1.02 -2.58 8.37
C THR A 114 0.42 -2.25 8.02
N GLU A 115 0.68 -1.79 6.80
CA GLU A 115 2.04 -1.61 6.28
C GLU A 115 2.09 -0.67 5.06
N PRO A 116 3.24 -0.04 4.77
CA PRO A 116 3.44 0.69 3.51
C PRO A 116 3.55 -0.27 2.32
N ARG A 117 3.36 0.27 1.11
CA ARG A 117 3.72 -0.43 -0.13
C ARG A 117 5.19 -0.19 -0.48
N MET A 118 5.96 -1.26 -0.57
CA MET A 118 7.37 -1.22 -1.02
C MET A 118 7.48 -1.60 -2.50
N PRO A 119 8.04 -0.77 -3.39
CA PRO A 119 7.97 -0.97 -4.85
C PRO A 119 8.64 -2.29 -5.30
N CYS A 120 8.13 -2.89 -6.37
CA CYS A 120 8.68 -4.11 -6.97
C CYS A 120 8.82 -3.95 -8.49
N TYR A 121 9.48 -4.91 -9.15
CA TYR A 121 9.75 -4.82 -10.59
C TYR A 121 8.49 -4.74 -11.46
N LYS A 122 7.34 -5.24 -11.00
CA LYS A 122 6.04 -5.13 -11.69
C LYS A 122 5.58 -3.68 -11.87
N LEU A 123 5.98 -2.75 -10.98
CA LEU A 123 5.75 -1.32 -11.18
C LEU A 123 6.56 -0.80 -12.39
N GLY A 124 7.80 -1.28 -12.54
CA GLY A 124 8.63 -0.99 -13.70
C GLY A 124 8.03 -1.51 -15.01
N ILE A 125 7.34 -2.65 -14.97
CA ILE A 125 6.57 -3.17 -16.11
C ILE A 125 5.44 -2.19 -16.47
N LYS A 126 4.61 -1.80 -15.49
CA LYS A 126 3.47 -0.88 -15.73
C LYS A 126 3.92 0.49 -16.27
N PHE A 127 5.03 1.02 -15.75
CA PHE A 127 5.61 2.28 -16.23
C PHE A 127 6.44 2.12 -17.51
N GLY A 128 6.78 0.91 -17.93
CA GLY A 128 7.71 0.67 -19.03
C GLY A 128 9.13 1.22 -18.79
N CYS A 129 9.48 1.57 -17.54
CA CYS A 129 10.79 2.06 -17.17
C CYS A 129 11.20 1.51 -15.79
N ALA A 130 12.37 0.88 -15.69
CA ALA A 130 12.81 0.23 -14.45
C ALA A 130 13.25 1.23 -13.37
N ASP A 131 13.63 2.45 -13.75
CA ASP A 131 14.07 3.49 -12.83
C ASP A 131 12.95 4.02 -11.92
N ILE A 132 11.67 3.79 -12.28
CA ILE A 132 10.52 4.12 -11.43
C ILE A 132 10.65 3.54 -10.02
N ILE A 133 11.25 2.36 -9.86
CA ILE A 133 11.39 1.69 -8.56
C ILE A 133 12.23 2.57 -7.61
N LYS A 134 13.34 3.10 -8.13
CA LYS A 134 14.24 3.99 -7.36
C LYS A 134 13.55 5.32 -7.07
N ARG A 135 12.89 5.91 -8.08
CA ARG A 135 12.16 7.18 -7.93
C ARG A 135 11.03 7.06 -6.90
N PHE A 136 10.24 5.99 -6.98
CA PHE A 136 9.14 5.70 -6.06
C PHE A 136 9.65 5.61 -4.63
N LEU A 137 10.70 4.83 -4.40
CA LEU A 137 11.31 4.72 -3.08
C LEU A 137 11.84 6.06 -2.56
N ALA A 138 12.59 6.78 -3.38
CA ALA A 138 13.17 8.09 -3.03
C ALA A 138 12.10 9.15 -2.72
N SER A 139 10.95 9.07 -3.39
CA SER A 139 9.84 10.01 -3.22
C SER A 139 9.17 9.91 -1.84
N ARG A 140 9.31 8.78 -1.14
CA ARG A 140 8.59 8.44 0.11
C ARG A 140 7.06 8.41 0.01
N ARG A 141 6.52 8.44 -1.22
CA ARG A 141 5.08 8.40 -1.53
C ARG A 141 4.67 6.96 -1.74
N SER A 142 4.68 6.18 -0.67
CA SER A 142 4.44 4.73 -0.75
C SER A 142 2.98 4.37 -0.90
N GLY A 143 2.05 5.19 -0.40
CA GLY A 143 0.72 4.70 -0.04
C GLY A 143 0.80 3.64 1.05
N PHE A 144 -0.25 2.83 1.17
CA PHE A 144 -0.47 1.97 2.33
C PHE A 144 -1.43 0.83 2.08
N TYR A 145 -1.29 -0.23 2.87
CA TYR A 145 -2.19 -1.38 2.84
C TYR A 145 -3.19 -1.36 4.00
N PHE A 146 -4.37 -1.89 3.68
CA PHE A 146 -5.43 -2.22 4.61
C PHE A 146 -5.60 -3.74 4.71
N ALA A 147 -5.76 -4.23 5.94
CA ALA A 147 -6.38 -5.51 6.23
C ALA A 147 -7.87 -5.30 6.52
N VAL A 148 -8.69 -6.27 6.13
CA VAL A 148 -10.15 -6.18 6.30
C VAL A 148 -10.55 -6.80 7.64
N LEU A 149 -11.10 -5.98 8.53
CA LEU A 149 -11.67 -6.41 9.82
C LEU A 149 -13.10 -6.92 9.64
N ARG A 150 -13.92 -6.24 8.82
CA ARG A 150 -15.28 -6.65 8.45
C ARG A 150 -15.46 -6.48 6.95
N GLU A 151 -15.88 -7.54 6.27
CA GLU A 151 -16.23 -7.49 4.84
C GLU A 151 -17.47 -6.61 4.62
N GLY A 152 -17.62 -6.04 3.43
CA GLY A 152 -18.77 -5.22 3.09
C GLY A 152 -18.64 -4.50 1.74
N MET A 153 -19.74 -3.96 1.25
CA MET A 153 -19.75 -3.20 0.00
C MET A 153 -19.03 -1.86 0.15
N VAL A 154 -18.14 -1.58 -0.80
CA VAL A 154 -17.40 -0.32 -0.92
C VAL A 154 -17.54 0.25 -2.33
N GLY A 155 -17.36 1.55 -2.47
CA GLY A 155 -17.46 2.23 -3.76
C GLY A 155 -16.79 3.59 -3.79
N ARG A 156 -16.73 4.15 -5.00
CA ARG A 156 -16.34 5.54 -5.21
C ARG A 156 -17.22 6.48 -4.39
N GLY A 157 -16.60 7.50 -3.80
CA GLY A 157 -17.28 8.48 -2.96
C GLY A 157 -17.41 8.09 -1.49
N ASP A 158 -17.18 6.82 -1.13
CA ASP A 158 -17.22 6.39 0.27
C ASP A 158 -16.17 7.15 1.10
N VAL A 159 -16.61 7.63 2.26
CA VAL A 159 -15.77 8.34 3.22
C VAL A 159 -14.96 7.33 4.03
N LEU A 160 -13.68 7.61 4.23
CA LEU A 160 -12.85 6.88 5.19
C LEU A 160 -13.05 7.53 6.56
N GLN A 161 -13.89 6.94 7.41
CA GLN A 161 -14.16 7.44 8.74
C GLN A 161 -13.30 6.72 9.77
N LEU A 162 -12.40 7.44 10.45
CA LEU A 162 -11.59 6.88 11.53
C LEU A 162 -12.52 6.36 12.63
N SER A 163 -12.48 5.05 12.88
CA SER A 163 -13.32 4.36 13.86
C SER A 163 -12.55 3.96 15.11
N GLY A 164 -11.21 3.94 15.05
CA GLY A 164 -10.37 3.63 16.20
C GLY A 164 -8.90 3.90 15.92
N ARG A 165 -8.19 4.31 16.97
CA ARG A 165 -6.75 4.58 16.94
C ARG A 165 -6.16 4.17 18.28
N GLU A 166 -5.11 3.36 18.23
CA GLU A 166 -4.45 2.81 19.42
C GLU A 166 -3.13 3.52 19.73
N GLN A 167 -2.48 4.13 18.72
CA GLN A 167 -1.18 4.77 18.85
C GLN A 167 -0.96 5.87 17.80
N GLU A 168 -0.14 6.86 18.14
CA GLU A 168 0.29 7.98 17.26
C GLU A 168 1.82 8.11 17.17
N GLU A 169 2.55 7.03 17.46
CA GLU A 169 4.02 7.03 17.52
C GLU A 169 4.67 6.54 16.22
N ILE A 170 4.02 5.64 15.48
CA ILE A 170 4.54 5.03 14.25
C ILE A 170 3.52 5.18 13.13
N SER A 171 3.78 6.16 12.26
CA SER A 171 3.05 6.35 11.01
C SER A 171 3.46 5.32 9.96
N VAL A 172 2.69 5.22 8.86
CA VAL A 172 3.13 4.47 7.67
C VAL A 172 4.45 5.02 7.13
N ALA A 173 4.61 6.34 7.13
CA ALA A 173 5.84 6.97 6.70
C ALA A 173 7.05 6.58 7.59
N ASP A 174 6.83 6.35 8.89
CA ASP A 174 7.89 5.90 9.80
C ASP A 174 8.38 4.49 9.46
N ILE A 175 7.50 3.58 9.08
CA ILE A 175 7.91 2.24 8.65
C ILE A 175 8.86 2.32 7.44
N VAL A 176 8.53 3.18 6.45
CA VAL A 176 9.41 3.42 5.29
C VAL A 176 10.73 4.06 5.72
N ARG A 177 10.68 5.07 6.61
CA ARG A 177 11.87 5.73 7.17
C ARG A 177 12.80 4.70 7.83
N LEU A 178 12.31 3.92 8.78
CA LEU A 178 13.07 2.92 9.53
C LEU A 178 13.66 1.82 8.63
N TYR A 179 12.96 1.48 7.55
CA TYR A 179 13.39 0.42 6.64
C TYR A 179 14.43 0.87 5.63
N VAL A 180 14.29 2.09 5.11
CA VAL A 180 15.09 2.56 3.95
C VAL A 180 16.13 3.58 4.37
N PHE A 181 15.72 4.58 5.16
CA PHE A 181 16.45 5.84 5.33
C PHE A 181 17.15 5.97 6.68
N ASP A 182 16.59 5.39 7.74
CA ASP A 182 17.07 5.53 9.10
C ASP A 182 17.02 4.19 9.84
N LYS A 183 17.84 3.26 9.37
CA LYS A 183 17.97 1.91 9.94
C LYS A 183 18.62 1.91 11.33
N ASN A 184 19.09 3.06 11.79
CA ASN A 184 19.81 3.25 13.04
C ASN A 184 18.96 3.94 14.12
N ASP A 185 17.65 4.13 13.91
CA ASP A 185 16.74 4.58 14.97
C ASP A 185 16.30 3.41 15.86
N ALA A 186 17.03 3.16 16.96
CA ALA A 186 16.72 2.05 17.86
C ALA A 186 15.37 2.21 18.56
N VAL A 187 14.99 3.45 18.87
CA VAL A 187 13.73 3.76 19.57
C VAL A 187 12.55 3.51 18.64
N GLY A 188 12.61 4.02 17.40
CA GLY A 188 11.59 3.79 16.38
C GLY A 188 11.45 2.30 16.03
N LEU A 189 12.56 1.58 15.87
CA LEU A 189 12.52 0.13 15.63
C LEU A 189 11.86 -0.64 16.77
N ARG A 190 12.17 -0.32 18.04
CA ARG A 190 11.54 -0.96 19.21
C ARG A 190 10.05 -0.65 19.29
N ARG A 191 9.65 0.60 19.08
CA ARG A 191 8.23 0.97 19.02
C ARG A 191 7.48 0.21 17.93
N ALA A 192 8.06 0.13 16.72
CA ALA A 192 7.41 -0.54 15.60
C ALA A 192 7.16 -2.04 15.85
N ILE A 193 8.07 -2.76 16.50
CA ILE A 193 7.91 -4.21 16.72
C ILE A 193 6.81 -4.56 17.73
N GLU A 194 6.46 -3.64 18.62
CA GLU A 194 5.41 -3.83 19.63
C GLU A 194 3.99 -3.64 19.07
N ILE A 195 3.84 -2.97 17.92
CA ILE A 195 2.51 -2.67 17.36
C ILE A 195 1.85 -3.94 16.83
N PRO A 196 0.71 -4.41 17.38
CA PRO A 196 0.09 -5.68 16.98
C PRO A 196 -0.24 -5.76 15.48
N ALA A 197 -0.74 -4.67 14.91
CA ALA A 197 -1.18 -4.59 13.51
C ALA A 197 -0.03 -4.65 12.48
N LEU A 198 1.22 -4.39 12.89
CA LEU A 198 2.36 -4.48 11.98
C LEU A 198 2.66 -5.97 11.67
N PRO A 199 2.76 -6.38 10.39
CA PRO A 199 2.99 -7.78 10.03
C PRO A 199 4.30 -8.34 10.56
N GLU A 200 4.31 -9.63 10.87
CA GLU A 200 5.47 -10.30 11.47
C GLU A 200 6.71 -10.27 10.57
N SER A 201 6.57 -10.23 9.25
CA SER A 201 7.69 -10.06 8.32
C SER A 201 8.48 -8.75 8.56
N TRP A 202 7.77 -7.65 8.82
CA TRP A 202 8.36 -6.36 9.20
C TRP A 202 8.97 -6.42 10.59
N LYS A 203 8.26 -6.98 11.56
CA LYS A 203 8.75 -7.12 12.94
C LYS A 203 10.03 -7.94 12.99
N SER A 204 10.05 -9.09 12.32
CA SER A 204 11.22 -9.94 12.18
C SER A 204 12.40 -9.23 11.52
N TYR A 205 12.17 -8.43 10.48
CA TYR A 205 13.22 -7.59 9.89
C TYR A 205 13.78 -6.59 10.92
N PHE A 206 12.92 -5.85 11.62
CA PHE A 206 13.36 -4.85 12.61
C PHE A 206 14.06 -5.47 13.82
N ARG A 207 13.61 -6.64 14.31
CA ARG A 207 14.33 -7.38 15.37
C ARG A 207 15.73 -7.78 14.91
N ARG A 208 15.91 -8.27 13.68
CA ARG A 208 17.25 -8.56 13.13
C ARG A 208 18.12 -7.32 13.04
N GLN A 209 17.55 -6.17 12.67
CA GLN A 209 18.30 -4.92 12.62
C GLN A 209 18.71 -4.43 14.02
N LEU A 210 17.84 -4.56 15.02
CA LEU A 210 18.20 -4.28 16.41
C LEU A 210 19.31 -5.21 16.92
N ALA A 211 19.24 -6.50 16.62
CA ALA A 211 20.24 -7.48 17.07
C ALA A 211 21.64 -7.20 16.50
N LYS A 212 21.74 -6.79 15.24
CA LYS A 212 23.03 -6.39 14.62
C LYS A 212 23.72 -5.23 15.33
N ARG A 213 22.98 -4.44 16.11
CA ARG A 213 23.52 -3.27 16.82
C ARG A 213 24.05 -3.61 18.21
N THR A 214 23.56 -4.67 18.82
CA THR A 214 24.07 -5.17 20.10
C THR A 214 25.33 -6.02 19.91
N ALA A 215 25.66 -6.39 18.66
CA ALA A 215 26.82 -7.20 18.31
C ALA A 215 28.12 -6.39 18.12
N TYR A 216 28.08 -5.07 18.36
CA TYR A 216 29.22 -4.14 18.39
C TYR A 216 29.19 -3.35 19.69
#